data_AF-A0A7D5LEG4-F1
#
_entry.id   AF-A0A7D5LEG4-F1
#
_cell.length_a   1.000
_cell.length_b   1.000
_cell.length_c   1.000
_cell.angle_alpha   90.00
_cell.angle_beta   90.00
_cell.angle_gamma   90.00
#
_symmetry.space_group_name_H-M   'P 1'
#
loop_
_entity.id
_entity.type
_entity.pdbx_description
1 polymer ?
#
loop_
_entity_poly.entity_id
_entity_poly.type
_entity_poly.pdbx_seq_one_letter_code
_entity_poly.pdbx_strand_id
1 'polypeptide(L)'
;METGIDNPKFINLNKGKKEIGWWKDKPQSLIQIPDTGNSYRLIYTLRSEKEPKEARAEVLIAIEEAGRMWRKKLEEKRIKADNLFISITSLLRGQELQEEIKRKSVNANDTSSHLFGAAADIDPNGFYLLEKGNFTPINSSNYKNIEDLRKALFETLIEMEKEELISFIPEFEPREDNKSTLSCFHICPNPDIEKMLKGE
;
A
#
# COMPACT_ATOMS: atom_id res chain seq x y z
N MET A 1 -27.26 -3.93 27.25
CA MET A 1 -27.07 -4.14 25.80
C MET A 1 -26.13 -3.06 25.34
N GLU A 2 -25.04 -3.42 24.67
CA GLU A 2 -24.41 -2.63 23.59
C GLU A 2 -23.11 -3.32 23.20
N THR A 3 -23.25 -4.16 22.17
CA THR A 3 -22.54 -4.07 20.88
C THR A 3 -21.18 -4.73 20.93
N GLY A 4 -21.23 -6.05 21.10
CA GLY A 4 -20.31 -6.92 20.39
C GLY A 4 -20.47 -6.63 18.89
N ILE A 5 -19.59 -5.78 18.38
CA ILE A 5 -19.26 -5.79 16.96
C ILE A 5 -18.38 -7.02 16.83
N ASP A 6 -18.97 -8.13 16.38
CA ASP A 6 -18.22 -9.25 15.82
C ASP A 6 -17.30 -8.67 14.74
N ASN A 7 -16.04 -8.44 15.12
CA ASN A 7 -15.15 -7.54 14.42
C ASN A 7 -14.77 -8.19 13.07
N PRO A 8 -15.04 -7.54 11.91
CA PRO A 8 -14.70 -8.11 10.61
C PRO A 8 -13.20 -8.43 10.59
N LYS A 9 -12.88 -9.67 10.18
CA LYS A 9 -11.60 -10.37 10.37
C LYS A 9 -10.37 -9.49 10.08
N PHE A 10 -9.80 -8.89 11.12
CA PHE A 10 -8.47 -8.28 11.04
C PHE A 10 -7.41 -9.37 10.87
N ILE A 11 -6.51 -9.18 9.91
CA ILE A 11 -5.41 -10.11 9.62
C ILE A 11 -4.13 -9.56 10.24
N ASN A 12 -3.50 -10.37 11.09
CA ASN A 12 -2.24 -10.02 11.75
C ASN A 12 -1.04 -10.29 10.83
N LEU A 13 -0.36 -9.21 10.44
CA LEU A 13 0.78 -9.20 9.54
C LEU A 13 2.09 -9.66 10.19
N ASN A 14 2.17 -9.80 11.53
CA ASN A 14 3.38 -10.32 12.18
C ASN A 14 3.73 -11.76 11.77
N LYS A 15 2.77 -12.49 11.19
CA LYS A 15 2.98 -13.83 10.64
C LYS A 15 3.68 -13.82 9.27
N GLY A 16 3.76 -12.66 8.62
CA GLY A 16 4.52 -12.48 7.38
C GLY A 16 6.03 -12.57 7.60
N LYS A 17 6.77 -12.88 6.54
CA LYS A 17 8.23 -12.91 6.58
C LYS A 17 8.75 -11.48 6.80
N LYS A 18 9.50 -11.27 7.90
CA LYS A 18 10.13 -10.00 8.22
C LYS A 18 11.54 -9.95 7.64
N GLU A 19 11.85 -8.87 6.95
CA GLU A 19 13.20 -8.59 6.42
C GLU A 19 13.57 -7.14 6.70
N ILE A 20 14.87 -6.85 6.76
CA ILE A 20 15.35 -5.46 6.80
C ILE A 20 15.58 -5.04 5.35
N GLY A 21 14.85 -4.02 4.91
CA GLY A 21 15.08 -3.35 3.63
C GLY A 21 15.54 -1.92 3.83
N TRP A 22 15.64 -1.18 2.74
CA TRP A 22 16.05 0.23 2.75
C TRP A 22 14.96 1.10 2.13
N TRP A 23 14.43 2.08 2.87
CA TRP A 23 13.59 3.13 2.31
C TRP A 23 14.37 4.44 2.31
N LYS A 24 14.65 4.96 1.12
CA LYS A 24 15.66 6.03 0.94
C LYS A 24 16.99 5.58 1.58
N ASP A 25 17.62 6.42 2.41
CA ASP A 25 18.91 6.12 3.04
C ASP A 25 18.78 5.52 4.45
N LYS A 26 17.60 5.01 4.83
CA LYS A 26 17.36 4.46 6.17
C LYS A 26 16.91 2.99 6.10
N PRO A 27 17.45 2.12 6.97
CA PRO A 27 16.93 0.77 7.11
C PRO A 27 15.48 0.83 7.62
N GLN A 28 14.61 0.01 7.05
CA GLN A 28 13.22 -0.14 7.47
C GLN A 28 12.86 -1.62 7.64
N SER A 29 11.98 -1.87 8.60
CA SER A 29 11.36 -3.18 8.76
C SER A 29 10.33 -3.37 7.65
N LEU A 30 10.58 -4.35 6.79
CA LEU A 30 9.66 -4.76 5.73
C LEU A 30 8.95 -6.04 6.15
N ILE A 31 7.63 -6.03 6.02
CA ILE A 31 6.82 -7.24 6.20
C ILE A 31 6.33 -7.65 4.82
N GLN A 32 6.77 -8.82 4.35
CA GLN A 32 6.14 -9.43 3.19
C GLN A 32 4.73 -9.85 3.59
N ILE A 33 3.73 -9.30 2.89
CA ILE A 33 2.33 -9.70 3.11
C ILE A 33 2.21 -11.17 2.67
N PRO A 34 1.69 -12.07 3.53
CA PRO A 34 1.63 -13.50 3.24
C PRO A 34 0.94 -13.76 1.90
N ASP A 35 1.58 -14.55 1.04
CA ASP A 35 1.08 -14.91 -0.28
C ASP A 35 -0.15 -15.82 -0.13
N THR A 36 -1.34 -15.32 -0.47
CA THR A 36 -2.59 -16.10 -0.50
C THR A 36 -2.78 -16.85 -1.82
N GLY A 37 -1.76 -16.86 -2.70
CA GLY A 37 -1.70 -17.76 -3.85
C GLY A 37 -1.75 -17.08 -5.21
N ASN A 38 -1.28 -15.84 -5.35
CA ASN A 38 -1.20 -15.18 -6.65
C ASN A 38 0.02 -14.23 -6.72
N SER A 39 0.60 -14.13 -7.91
CA SER A 39 1.90 -13.58 -8.32
C SER A 39 2.18 -12.08 -8.04
N TYR A 40 1.63 -11.50 -6.99
CA TYR A 40 1.92 -10.17 -6.50
C TYR A 40 2.82 -10.23 -5.26
N ARG A 41 3.62 -9.19 -5.11
CA ARG A 41 4.75 -9.16 -4.17
C ARG A 41 4.68 -7.80 -3.48
N LEU A 42 4.02 -7.75 -2.33
CA LEU A 42 3.80 -6.53 -1.57
C LEU A 42 4.71 -6.53 -0.35
N ILE A 43 5.31 -5.39 -0.07
CA ILE A 43 5.98 -5.14 1.21
C ILE A 43 5.18 -4.09 1.96
N TYR A 44 4.95 -4.33 3.25
CA TYR A 44 4.52 -3.28 4.15
C TYR A 44 5.77 -2.67 4.80
N THR A 45 6.03 -1.40 4.50
CA THR A 45 7.14 -0.62 5.06
C THR A 45 6.67 0.03 6.34
N LEU A 46 7.15 -0.47 7.48
CA LEU A 46 6.85 0.12 8.79
C LEU A 46 7.64 1.43 8.95
N ARG A 47 6.96 2.57 9.12
CA ARG A 47 7.65 3.85 9.39
C ARG A 47 7.98 4.04 10.87
N SER A 48 7.39 3.23 11.74
CA SER A 48 7.59 3.19 13.19
C SER A 48 7.20 1.82 13.74
N GLU A 49 7.88 1.34 14.79
CA GLU A 49 7.45 0.12 15.51
C GLU A 49 6.08 0.26 16.19
N LYS A 50 5.59 1.50 16.33
CA LYS A 50 4.24 1.79 16.84
C LYS A 50 3.14 1.53 15.82
N GLU A 51 3.49 1.31 14.55
CA GLU A 51 2.48 1.05 13.52
C GLU A 51 1.76 -0.28 13.79
N PRO A 52 0.42 -0.26 13.80
CA PRO A 52 -0.37 -1.48 13.89
C PRO A 52 -0.04 -2.44 12.74
N LYS A 53 0.23 -3.69 13.09
CA LYS A 53 0.58 -4.76 12.13
C LYS A 53 -0.67 -5.57 11.79
N GLU A 54 -1.78 -4.87 11.57
CA GLU A 54 -3.09 -5.45 11.31
C GLU A 54 -3.80 -4.65 10.22
N ALA A 55 -4.62 -5.33 9.43
CA ALA A 55 -5.46 -4.71 8.41
C ALA A 55 -6.78 -5.49 8.29
N ARG A 56 -7.85 -4.80 7.90
CA ARG A 56 -9.10 -5.48 7.55
C ARG A 56 -8.90 -6.31 6.29
N ALA A 57 -9.62 -7.42 6.20
CA ALA A 57 -9.54 -8.34 5.06
C ALA A 57 -9.82 -7.63 3.73
N GLU A 58 -10.80 -6.73 3.70
CA GLU A 58 -11.20 -5.98 2.51
C GLU A 58 -10.05 -5.10 1.98
N VAL A 59 -9.27 -4.48 2.88
CA VAL A 59 -8.09 -3.69 2.50
C VAL A 59 -7.01 -4.59 1.92
N LEU A 60 -6.81 -5.77 2.52
CA LEU A 60 -5.84 -6.74 2.00
C LEU A 60 -6.25 -7.25 0.61
N ILE A 61 -7.52 -7.58 0.41
CA ILE A 61 -8.06 -7.97 -0.90
C ILE A 61 -7.81 -6.86 -1.93
N ALA A 62 -8.07 -5.60 -1.59
CA ALA A 62 -7.84 -4.48 -2.51
C ALA A 62 -6.36 -4.30 -2.88
N ILE A 63 -5.42 -4.38 -1.92
CA ILE A 63 -4.00 -4.24 -2.26
C ILE A 63 -3.48 -5.46 -3.05
N GLU A 64 -3.98 -6.65 -2.77
CA GLU A 64 -3.66 -7.88 -3.51
C GLU A 64 -4.14 -7.76 -4.96
N GLU A 65 -5.38 -7.30 -5.14
CA GLU A 65 -5.98 -7.08 -6.45
C GLU A 65 -5.26 -5.98 -7.25
N ALA A 66 -4.90 -4.88 -6.59
CA ALA A 66 -4.07 -3.82 -7.17
C ALA A 66 -2.71 -4.38 -7.64
N GLY A 67 -2.07 -5.23 -6.82
CA GLY A 67 -0.85 -5.92 -7.18
C GLY A 67 -1.02 -6.81 -8.41
N ARG A 68 -2.10 -7.59 -8.46
CA ARG A 68 -2.42 -8.50 -9.57
C ARG A 68 -2.68 -7.75 -10.88
N MET A 69 -3.51 -6.71 -10.85
CA MET A 69 -3.83 -5.90 -12.04
C MET A 69 -2.60 -5.13 -12.53
N TRP A 70 -1.78 -4.61 -11.61
CA TRP A 70 -0.53 -3.94 -11.97
C TRP A 70 0.44 -4.89 -12.67
N ARG A 71 0.60 -6.12 -12.16
CA ARG A 71 1.41 -7.16 -12.81
C ARG A 71 0.99 -7.42 -14.25
N LYS A 72 -0.30 -7.66 -14.46
CA LYS A 72 -0.87 -7.86 -15.79
C LYS A 72 -0.54 -6.68 -16.72
N LYS A 73 -0.68 -5.45 -16.22
CA LYS A 73 -0.36 -4.25 -16.98
C LYS A 73 1.12 -4.12 -17.35
N LEU A 74 2.04 -4.54 -16.46
CA LEU A 74 3.47 -4.59 -16.76
C LEU A 74 3.78 -5.64 -17.84
N GLU A 75 3.15 -6.81 -17.78
CA GLU A 75 3.30 -7.87 -18.79
C GLU A 75 2.83 -7.41 -20.17
N GLU A 76 1.68 -6.74 -20.25
CA GLU A 76 1.15 -6.14 -21.48
C GLU A 76 2.11 -5.10 -22.08
N LYS A 77 2.77 -4.32 -21.22
CA LYS A 77 3.80 -3.34 -21.60
C LYS A 77 5.20 -3.95 -21.79
N ARG A 78 5.35 -5.27 -21.65
CA ARG A 78 6.63 -6.03 -21.74
C ARG A 78 7.72 -5.54 -20.77
N ILE A 79 7.33 -5.07 -19.60
CA ILE A 79 8.23 -4.65 -18.53
C ILE A 79 8.53 -5.88 -17.66
N LYS A 80 9.80 -6.29 -17.58
CA LYS A 80 10.20 -7.43 -16.73
C LYS A 80 9.98 -7.12 -15.26
N ALA A 81 9.18 -7.94 -14.60
CA ALA A 81 8.64 -7.62 -13.28
C ALA A 81 8.81 -8.71 -12.22
N ASP A 82 9.38 -9.87 -12.56
CA ASP A 82 9.33 -11.12 -11.76
C ASP A 82 9.77 -10.97 -10.29
N ASN A 83 10.66 -10.02 -10.00
CA ASN A 83 11.19 -9.75 -8.67
C ASN A 83 10.80 -8.38 -8.09
N LEU A 84 9.90 -7.63 -8.75
CA LEU A 84 9.47 -6.30 -8.29
C LEU A 84 8.45 -6.40 -7.17
N PHE A 85 8.53 -5.49 -6.21
CA PHE A 85 7.56 -5.32 -5.13
C PHE A 85 7.06 -3.88 -5.09
N ILE A 86 5.81 -3.69 -4.69
CA ILE A 86 5.24 -2.37 -4.35
C ILE A 86 5.18 -2.23 -2.83
N SER A 87 5.54 -1.05 -2.34
CA SER A 87 5.48 -0.70 -0.94
C SER A 87 4.12 -0.12 -0.54
N ILE A 88 3.47 -0.79 0.40
CA ILE A 88 2.42 -0.23 1.23
C ILE A 88 3.09 0.47 2.40
N THR A 89 2.64 1.67 2.75
CA THR A 89 3.28 2.50 3.78
C THR A 89 2.37 2.94 4.90
N SER A 90 1.07 2.65 4.79
CA SER A 90 0.13 2.78 5.90
C SER A 90 -1.03 1.81 5.71
N LEU A 91 -1.50 1.19 6.80
CA LEU A 91 -2.67 0.31 6.87
C LEU A 91 -3.55 0.78 8.03
N LEU A 92 -3.66 0.02 9.12
CA LEU A 92 -4.31 0.50 10.35
C LEU A 92 -3.41 1.52 11.06
N ARG A 93 -3.98 2.63 11.55
CA ARG A 93 -3.29 3.62 12.40
C ARG A 93 -3.89 3.57 13.80
N GLY A 94 -3.03 3.55 14.82
CA GLY A 94 -3.46 3.79 16.20
C GLY A 94 -3.80 5.25 16.43
N GLN A 95 -4.60 5.55 17.46
CA GLN A 95 -4.97 6.93 17.81
C GLN A 95 -3.74 7.82 18.03
N GLU A 96 -2.75 7.34 18.79
CA GLU A 96 -1.51 8.07 19.04
C GLU A 96 -0.75 8.43 17.75
N LEU A 97 -0.69 7.49 16.80
CA LEU A 97 -0.03 7.71 15.50
C LEU A 97 -0.79 8.71 14.64
N GLN A 98 -2.13 8.64 14.65
CA GLN A 98 -2.97 9.59 13.93
C GLN A 98 -2.80 11.00 14.51
N GLU A 99 -2.75 11.16 15.83
CA GLU A 99 -2.47 12.44 16.48
C GLU A 99 -1.10 13.01 16.10
N GLU A 100 -0.06 12.17 15.98
CA GLU A 100 1.25 12.59 15.52
C GLU A 100 1.22 13.08 14.07
N ILE A 101 0.50 12.37 13.19
CA ILE A 101 0.35 12.75 11.77
C ILE A 101 -0.43 14.06 11.65
N LYS A 102 -1.49 14.25 12.44
CA LYS A 102 -2.26 15.52 12.51
C LYS A 102 -1.39 16.73 12.83
N ARG A 103 -0.38 16.58 13.69
CA ARG A 103 0.54 17.67 14.01
C ARG A 103 1.45 18.05 12.84
N LYS A 104 1.62 17.17 11.86
CA LYS A 104 2.56 17.32 10.72
C LYS A 104 1.86 17.57 9.38
N SER A 105 0.60 17.17 9.22
CA SER A 105 -0.15 17.26 7.96
C SER A 105 -1.43 18.08 8.11
N VAL A 106 -1.63 19.03 7.20
CA VAL A 106 -2.79 19.94 7.18
C VAL A 106 -4.09 19.21 6.83
N ASN A 107 -4.00 18.07 6.13
CA ASN A 107 -5.18 17.30 5.66
C ASN A 107 -5.57 16.16 6.60
N ALA A 108 -4.81 15.94 7.67
CA ALA A 108 -5.09 14.86 8.61
C ALA A 108 -6.23 15.25 9.56
N ASN A 109 -7.32 14.48 9.51
CA ASN A 109 -8.52 14.68 10.33
C ASN A 109 -8.56 13.72 11.53
N ASP A 110 -9.50 13.97 12.45
CA ASP A 110 -9.77 13.10 13.60
C ASP A 110 -10.43 11.77 13.22
N THR A 111 -11.04 11.71 12.04
CA THR A 111 -11.81 10.57 11.55
C THR A 111 -11.19 10.03 10.27
N SER A 112 -9.97 9.49 10.39
CA SER A 112 -9.29 8.86 9.27
C SER A 112 -9.78 7.43 9.08
N SER A 113 -10.04 7.01 7.83
CA SER A 113 -10.35 5.62 7.48
C SER A 113 -9.28 4.62 7.94
N HIS A 114 -8.03 5.10 8.10
CA HIS A 114 -6.95 4.30 8.67
C HIS A 114 -7.16 3.94 10.15
N LEU A 115 -7.88 4.74 10.95
CA LEU A 115 -8.19 4.41 12.36
C LEU A 115 -9.06 3.15 12.45
N PHE A 116 -9.81 2.86 11.41
CA PHE A 116 -10.71 1.70 11.32
C PHE A 116 -10.10 0.57 10.48
N GLY A 117 -8.84 0.70 10.04
CA GLY A 117 -8.18 -0.25 9.15
C GLY A 117 -8.90 -0.41 7.81
N ALA A 118 -9.64 0.62 7.38
CA ALA A 118 -10.47 0.64 6.18
C ALA A 118 -9.79 1.42 5.04
N ALA A 119 -8.48 1.67 5.13
CA ALA A 119 -7.71 2.32 4.09
C ALA A 119 -6.26 1.83 4.05
N ALA A 120 -5.61 2.04 2.92
CA ALA A 120 -4.19 1.80 2.72
C ALA A 120 -3.53 2.95 1.94
N ASP A 121 -2.27 3.23 2.27
CA ASP A 121 -1.44 4.17 1.51
C ASP A 121 -0.36 3.40 0.76
N ILE A 122 -0.34 3.53 -0.57
CA ILE A 122 0.67 2.94 -1.44
C ILE A 122 1.72 4.01 -1.78
N ASP A 123 3.01 3.68 -1.66
CA ASP A 123 4.09 4.58 -2.06
C ASP A 123 4.22 4.58 -3.60
N PRO A 124 3.97 5.70 -4.28
CA PRO A 124 4.05 5.81 -5.75
C PRO A 124 5.48 5.61 -6.29
N ASN A 125 6.48 5.64 -5.41
CA ASN A 125 7.90 5.47 -5.73
C ASN A 125 8.52 4.27 -5.03
N GLY A 126 7.78 3.60 -4.15
CA GLY A 126 8.29 2.53 -3.30
C GLY A 126 8.34 1.20 -4.04
N PHE A 127 9.18 1.11 -5.07
CA PHE A 127 9.42 -0.12 -5.82
C PHE A 127 10.69 -0.80 -5.31
N TYR A 128 10.66 -2.12 -5.17
CA TYR A 128 11.78 -2.89 -4.63
C TYR A 128 12.06 -4.12 -5.47
N LEU A 129 13.33 -4.54 -5.52
CA LEU A 129 13.74 -5.83 -6.08
C LEU A 129 14.14 -6.77 -4.95
N LEU A 130 13.72 -8.04 -5.03
CA LEU A 130 14.28 -9.09 -4.19
C LEU A 130 15.50 -9.70 -4.88
N GLU A 131 16.70 -9.40 -4.38
CA GLU A 131 17.97 -9.88 -4.92
C GLU A 131 18.77 -10.59 -3.83
N LYS A 132 19.13 -11.85 -4.07
CA LYS A 132 19.90 -12.67 -3.12
C LYS A 132 19.30 -12.68 -1.71
N GLY A 133 17.97 -12.64 -1.61
CA GLY A 133 17.25 -12.65 -0.33
C GLY A 133 17.20 -11.32 0.40
N ASN A 134 17.52 -10.19 -0.26
CA ASN A 134 17.38 -8.85 0.29
C ASN A 134 16.49 -7.98 -0.59
N PHE A 135 15.68 -7.12 0.05
CA PHE A 135 14.92 -6.09 -0.63
C PHE A 135 15.75 -4.84 -0.89
N THR A 136 15.96 -4.53 -2.17
CA THR A 136 16.70 -3.34 -2.61
C THR A 136 15.74 -2.33 -3.22
N PRO A 137 15.68 -1.08 -2.74
CA PRO A 137 14.84 -0.05 -3.34
C PRO A 137 15.31 0.29 -4.76
N ILE A 138 14.35 0.47 -5.64
CA ILE A 138 14.57 0.93 -7.00
C ILE A 138 14.54 2.45 -7.01
N ASN A 139 15.51 3.04 -7.69
CA ASN A 139 15.57 4.45 -7.98
C ASN A 139 15.88 4.65 -9.48
N SER A 140 15.77 5.89 -9.94
CA SER A 140 16.06 6.23 -11.34
C SER A 140 17.50 5.93 -11.76
N SER A 141 18.43 5.78 -10.82
CA SER A 141 19.83 5.48 -11.12
C SER A 141 20.10 3.99 -11.39
N ASN A 142 19.30 3.08 -10.81
CA ASN A 142 19.48 1.63 -10.97
C ASN A 142 18.40 0.98 -11.85
N TYR A 143 17.32 1.69 -12.21
CA TYR A 143 16.27 1.17 -13.08
C TYR A 143 15.76 2.24 -14.04
N LYS A 144 15.95 2.01 -15.35
CA LYS A 144 15.66 3.01 -16.40
C LYS A 144 14.18 3.40 -16.50
N ASN A 145 13.27 2.53 -16.08
CA ASN A 145 11.84 2.63 -16.38
C ASN A 145 10.96 2.83 -15.14
N ILE A 146 11.48 3.48 -14.09
CA ILE A 146 10.70 3.70 -12.85
C ILE A 146 9.42 4.51 -13.11
N GLU A 147 9.46 5.42 -14.08
CA GLU A 147 8.29 6.20 -14.49
C GLU A 147 7.19 5.31 -15.10
N ASP A 148 7.57 4.29 -15.88
CA ASP A 148 6.62 3.34 -16.45
C ASP A 148 5.98 2.47 -15.36
N LEU A 149 6.74 2.11 -14.32
CA LEU A 149 6.22 1.40 -13.15
C LEU A 149 5.17 2.24 -12.42
N ARG A 150 5.49 3.52 -12.16
CA ARG A 150 4.58 4.48 -11.52
C ARG A 150 3.33 4.70 -12.35
N LYS A 151 3.49 4.91 -13.66
CA LYS A 151 2.38 5.12 -14.59
C LYS A 151 1.47 3.89 -14.64
N ALA A 152 2.03 2.68 -14.70
CA ALA A 152 1.25 1.46 -14.66
C ALA A 152 0.49 1.30 -13.34
N LEU A 153 1.10 1.66 -12.21
CA LEU A 153 0.42 1.62 -10.91
C LEU A 153 -0.74 2.62 -10.87
N PHE A 154 -0.51 3.85 -11.31
CA PHE A 154 -1.56 4.87 -11.38
C PHE A 154 -2.73 4.44 -12.30
N GLU A 155 -2.42 3.94 -13.51
CA GLU A 155 -3.43 3.41 -14.44
C GLU A 155 -4.24 2.25 -13.82
N THR A 156 -3.59 1.41 -13.03
CA THR A 156 -4.23 0.29 -12.33
C THR A 156 -5.25 0.79 -11.30
N LEU A 157 -4.86 1.76 -10.46
CA LEU A 157 -5.75 2.29 -9.42
C LEU A 157 -6.95 3.03 -10.02
N ILE A 158 -6.76 3.74 -11.14
CA ILE A 158 -7.85 4.37 -11.89
C ILE A 158 -8.82 3.32 -12.47
N GLU A 159 -8.33 2.17 -12.95
CA GLU A 159 -9.19 1.08 -13.42
C GLU A 159 -9.99 0.47 -12.28
N MET A 160 -9.34 0.17 -11.16
CA MET A 160 -10.04 -0.35 -9.97
C MET A 160 -11.11 0.60 -9.44
N GLU A 161 -10.85 1.91 -9.48
CA GLU A 161 -11.85 2.92 -9.11
C GLU A 161 -13.04 2.94 -10.06
N LYS A 162 -12.80 2.82 -11.38
CA LYS A 162 -13.87 2.72 -12.39
C LYS A 162 -14.69 1.44 -12.27
N GLU A 163 -14.07 0.36 -11.82
CA GLU A 163 -14.73 -0.91 -11.52
C GLU A 163 -15.40 -0.91 -10.12
N GLU A 164 -15.41 0.25 -9.43
CA GLU A 164 -16.00 0.46 -8.12
C GLU A 164 -15.41 -0.45 -7.01
N LEU A 165 -14.22 -1.01 -7.23
CA LEU A 165 -13.51 -1.87 -6.27
C LEU A 165 -12.90 -1.05 -5.13
N ILE A 166 -12.49 0.19 -5.42
CA ILE A 166 -11.87 1.12 -4.47
C ILE A 166 -12.33 2.55 -4.71
N SER A 167 -12.22 3.41 -3.70
CA SER A 167 -12.05 4.85 -3.90
C SER A 167 -10.56 5.19 -3.88
N PHE A 168 -10.09 6.01 -4.82
CA PHE A 168 -8.67 6.30 -5.00
C PHE A 168 -8.40 7.81 -4.94
N ILE A 169 -7.44 8.23 -4.12
CA ILE A 169 -7.03 9.63 -4.00
C ILE A 169 -5.50 9.73 -4.08
N PRO A 170 -4.93 10.42 -5.08
CA PRO A 170 -3.51 10.80 -5.04
C PRO A 170 -3.31 11.94 -4.04
N GLU A 171 -2.55 11.69 -2.98
CA GLU A 171 -2.25 12.68 -1.95
C GLU A 171 -0.89 13.35 -2.18
N PHE A 172 -0.84 14.65 -1.91
CA PHE A 172 0.36 15.46 -2.13
C PHE A 172 0.80 16.14 -0.83
N GLU A 173 2.11 16.15 -0.59
CA GLU A 173 2.73 16.89 0.50
C GLU A 173 3.27 18.23 0.00
N PRO A 174 3.07 19.33 0.77
CA PRO A 174 3.65 20.61 0.46
C PRO A 174 5.18 20.59 0.63
N ARG A 175 5.88 21.32 -0.23
CA ARG A 175 7.32 21.56 -0.16
C ARG A 175 7.62 23.01 0.21
N GLU A 176 8.81 23.24 0.76
CA GLU A 176 9.31 24.58 1.11
C GLU A 176 9.36 25.55 -0.09
N ASP A 177 9.45 25.03 -1.32
CA ASP A 177 9.46 25.82 -2.56
C ASP A 177 8.05 26.15 -3.10
N ASN A 178 7.01 26.07 -2.27
CA ASN A 178 5.59 26.24 -2.64
C ASN A 178 5.09 25.28 -3.74
N LYS A 179 5.85 24.20 -4.01
CA LYS A 179 5.39 23.11 -4.86
C LYS A 179 4.78 22.02 -3.99
N SER A 180 4.15 21.04 -4.63
CA SER A 180 3.72 19.81 -3.98
C SER A 180 4.44 18.62 -4.59
N THR A 181 4.59 17.55 -3.82
CA THR A 181 5.10 16.27 -4.31
C THR A 181 4.11 15.18 -3.94
N LEU A 182 3.85 14.30 -4.90
CA LEU A 182 3.00 13.14 -4.69
C LEU A 182 3.61 12.29 -3.56
N SER A 183 2.88 12.17 -2.46
CA SER A 183 3.33 11.48 -1.25
C SER A 183 2.86 10.03 -1.24
N CYS A 184 1.57 9.81 -1.47
CA CYS A 184 0.99 8.47 -1.52
C CYS A 184 -0.20 8.39 -2.48
N PHE A 185 -0.56 7.15 -2.79
CA PHE A 185 -1.86 6.79 -3.33
C PHE A 185 -2.70 6.23 -2.19
N HIS A 186 -3.68 7.00 -1.73
CA HIS A 186 -4.63 6.59 -0.71
C HIS A 186 -5.76 5.80 -1.35
N ILE A 187 -6.05 4.61 -0.82
CA ILE A 187 -7.14 3.76 -1.28
C ILE A 187 -8.05 3.35 -0.13
N CYS A 188 -9.36 3.32 -0.40
CA CYS A 188 -10.38 2.75 0.47
C CYS A 188 -11.11 1.66 -0.30
N PRO A 189 -11.12 0.39 0.14
CA PRO A 189 -11.82 -0.68 -0.55
C PRO A 189 -13.34 -0.49 -0.47
N ASN A 190 -14.02 -0.95 -1.51
CA ASN A 190 -15.46 -1.22 -1.43
C ASN A 190 -15.71 -2.29 -0.36
N PRO A 191 -16.66 -2.09 0.58
CA PRO A 191 -16.99 -3.10 1.59
C PRO A 191 -17.38 -4.47 1.01
N ASP A 192 -17.91 -4.50 -0.22
CA ASP A 192 -18.33 -5.72 -0.91
C ASP A 192 -17.29 -6.24 -1.93
N ILE A 193 -16.05 -5.71 -1.93
CA ILE A 193 -15.01 -6.07 -2.90
C ILE A 193 -14.79 -7.58 -3.05
N GLU A 194 -14.87 -8.34 -1.95
CA GLU A 194 -14.72 -9.80 -1.99
C GLU A 194 -15.82 -10.47 -2.83
N LYS A 195 -17.07 -10.02 -2.71
CA LYS A 195 -18.22 -10.54 -3.47
C LYS A 195 -18.12 -10.13 -4.94
N MET A 196 -17.78 -8.86 -5.18
CA MET A 196 -17.61 -8.31 -6.52
C MET A 196 -16.57 -9.11 -7.32
N LEU A 197 -15.43 -9.43 -6.71
CA LEU A 197 -14.37 -10.23 -7.36
C LEU A 197 -14.76 -11.70 -7.60
N LYS A 198 -15.73 -12.23 -6.83
CA LYS A 198 -16.30 -13.57 -7.04
C LYS A 198 -17.46 -13.58 -8.05
N GLY A 199 -17.95 -12.41 -8.45
CA GLY A 199 -19.14 -12.27 -9.29
C GLY A 199 -20.45 -12.59 -8.56
N GLU A 200 -20.48 -12.37 -7.24
CA GLU A 200 -21.65 -12.57 -6.35
C GLU A 200 -22.47 -11.30 -6.17
#